data_AF-A0A3N2RMU8-F1
#
_entry.id   AF-A0A3N2RMU8-F1
#
_cell.length_a   1.000
_cell.length_b   1.000
_cell.length_c   1.000
_cell.angle_alpha   90.00
_cell.angle_beta   90.00
_cell.angle_gamma   90.00
#
_symmetry.space_group_name_H-M   'P 1'
#
loop_
_entity.id
_entity.type
_entity.pdbx_description
1 polymer ?
#
loop_
_entity_poly.entity_id
_entity_poly.type
_entity_poly.pdbx_seq_one_letter_code
_entity_poly.pdbx_strand_id
1 'polypeptide(L)'
;MAGTAAFIASMDLHATPLPPAAAAAAAPPCFAGLPTPDGENFHALCEFCQRHRVQTLAALPWAAAEIAESCGFAAMLRLVHRHGGRRVYLPRGRGACASRLGLDAELDAAVHRRLLDRASAAGTIEIPSAWGVFVALRRVAIRAAVRAGGDQREIAHAFGVTERHLRREVDALRA
;
A
#
# COMPACT_ATOMS: atom_id res chain seq x y z
N MET A 1 7.66 -5.97 -69.90
CA MET A 1 8.67 -6.42 -68.91
C MET A 1 8.79 -5.35 -67.84
N ALA A 2 8.54 -5.73 -66.58
CA ALA A 2 8.92 -5.14 -65.28
C ALA A 2 9.06 -3.61 -65.18
N GLY A 3 8.35 -2.85 -64.34
CA GLY A 3 7.72 -3.17 -63.06
C GLY A 3 8.64 -2.79 -61.89
N THR A 4 8.55 -1.56 -61.39
CA THR A 4 8.98 -1.10 -60.04
C THR A 4 8.46 0.34 -59.87
N ALA A 5 7.33 0.67 -59.24
CA ALA A 5 6.82 0.45 -57.89
C ALA A 5 7.54 1.24 -56.78
N ALA A 6 6.79 2.20 -56.21
CA ALA A 6 6.80 2.64 -54.80
C ALA A 6 8.03 3.42 -54.29
N PHE A 7 7.95 4.39 -53.37
CA PHE A 7 6.99 4.58 -52.27
C PHE A 7 7.14 6.00 -51.70
N ILE A 8 6.05 6.75 -51.58
CA ILE A 8 5.93 7.88 -50.64
C ILE A 8 5.21 7.28 -49.42
N ALA A 9 5.92 7.11 -48.30
CA ALA A 9 5.30 6.87 -46.99
C ALA A 9 5.62 8.11 -46.15
N SER A 10 4.66 9.01 -45.96
CA SER A 10 3.56 8.90 -45.01
C SER A 10 4.05 8.65 -43.59
N MET A 11 3.80 9.68 -42.77
CA MET A 11 3.71 9.65 -41.33
C MET A 11 3.10 8.34 -40.83
N ASP A 12 3.73 7.73 -39.82
CA ASP A 12 2.98 7.27 -38.65
C ASP A 12 3.95 7.16 -37.47
N LEU A 13 3.90 8.19 -36.63
CA LEU A 13 4.28 8.10 -35.22
C LEU A 13 3.44 6.96 -34.63
N HIS A 14 4.04 5.79 -34.43
CA HIS A 14 3.51 4.81 -33.50
C HIS A 14 3.63 5.38 -32.07
N ALA A 15 2.79 6.37 -31.76
CA ALA A 15 2.29 6.58 -30.43
C ALA A 15 1.56 5.29 -30.07
N THR A 16 2.18 4.46 -29.26
CA THR A 16 1.50 3.36 -28.58
C THR A 16 0.25 3.96 -27.95
N PRO A 17 -0.97 3.48 -28.28
CA PRO A 17 -2.16 4.04 -27.67
C PRO A 17 -2.05 3.82 -26.17
N LEU A 18 -2.03 4.93 -25.43
CA LEU A 18 -2.32 4.93 -24.01
C LEU A 18 -3.62 4.11 -23.85
N PRO A 19 -3.66 3.10 -22.97
CA PRO A 19 -4.87 2.30 -22.80
C PRO A 19 -6.03 3.27 -22.54
N PRO A 20 -7.20 3.04 -23.17
CA PRO A 20 -8.32 3.94 -23.07
C PRO A 20 -8.67 4.14 -21.59
N ALA A 21 -9.09 5.36 -21.24
CA ALA A 21 -9.60 5.79 -19.94
C ALA A 21 -10.91 5.07 -19.52
N ALA A 22 -11.08 3.80 -19.92
CA ALA A 22 -12.31 3.02 -19.92
C ALA A 22 -12.14 1.65 -19.23
N ALA A 23 -11.20 1.53 -18.29
CA ALA A 23 -11.41 0.61 -17.18
C ALA A 23 -12.09 1.43 -16.09
N ALA A 24 -13.43 1.54 -16.15
CA ALA A 24 -14.23 2.07 -15.05
C ALA A 24 -13.74 1.39 -13.77
N ALA A 25 -13.01 2.15 -12.95
CA ALA A 25 -12.05 1.59 -12.03
C ALA A 25 -12.77 1.01 -10.82
N ALA A 26 -13.33 -0.19 -10.95
CA ALA A 26 -13.76 -0.96 -9.79
C ALA A 26 -12.60 -0.97 -8.80
N ALA A 27 -12.87 -0.62 -7.54
CA ALA A 27 -11.82 -0.63 -6.54
C ALA A 27 -11.26 -2.05 -6.50
N PRO A 28 -9.93 -2.22 -6.43
CA PRO A 28 -9.35 -3.55 -6.32
C PRO A 28 -10.06 -4.31 -5.19
N PRO A 29 -10.43 -5.59 -5.39
CA PRO A 29 -11.23 -6.35 -4.43
C PRO A 29 -10.57 -6.42 -3.03
N CYS A 30 -9.25 -6.20 -2.96
CA CYS A 30 -8.51 -6.07 -1.72
C CYS A 30 -8.89 -4.88 -0.83
N PHE A 31 -9.71 -3.93 -1.31
CA PHE A 31 -10.23 -2.80 -0.54
C PHE A 31 -11.71 -2.93 -0.15
N ALA A 32 -12.36 -4.07 -0.43
CA ALA A 32 -13.74 -4.32 -0.01
C ALA A 32 -13.91 -4.49 1.51
N GLY A 33 -12.81 -4.76 2.22
CA GLY A 33 -12.77 -4.92 3.67
C GLY A 33 -11.34 -5.27 4.11
N LEU A 34 -11.11 -5.40 5.42
CA LEU A 34 -9.81 -5.81 5.92
C LEU A 34 -9.50 -7.25 5.44
N PRO A 35 -8.46 -7.46 4.59
CA PRO A 35 -8.19 -8.80 4.06
C PRO A 35 -7.77 -9.77 5.16
N THR A 36 -8.24 -11.01 5.07
CA THR A 36 -7.72 -12.11 5.89
C THR A 36 -6.28 -12.41 5.49
N PRO A 37 -5.36 -12.65 6.45
CA PRO A 37 -3.98 -12.99 6.14
C PRO A 37 -3.87 -14.15 5.14
N ASP A 38 -2.92 -14.03 4.22
CA ASP A 38 -2.54 -15.08 3.25
C ASP A 38 -3.63 -15.51 2.25
N GLY A 39 -4.74 -14.75 2.18
CA GLY A 39 -5.74 -14.89 1.11
C GLY A 39 -5.41 -14.07 -0.15
N GLU A 40 -6.16 -14.29 -1.23
CA GLU A 40 -5.97 -13.59 -2.51
C GLU A 40 -5.98 -12.05 -2.35
N ASN A 41 -6.95 -11.52 -1.62
CA ASN A 41 -7.06 -10.08 -1.35
C ASN A 41 -5.89 -9.55 -0.51
N PHE A 42 -5.30 -10.37 0.36
CA PHE A 42 -4.12 -9.99 1.13
C PHE A 42 -2.89 -9.89 0.23
N HIS A 43 -2.71 -10.84 -0.69
CA HIS A 43 -1.62 -10.80 -1.67
C HIS A 43 -1.78 -9.61 -2.61
N ALA A 44 -2.99 -9.37 -3.13
CA ALA A 44 -3.28 -8.19 -3.94
C ALA A 44 -3.03 -6.88 -3.18
N LEU A 45 -3.31 -6.81 -1.88
CA LEU A 45 -2.97 -5.65 -1.04
C LEU A 45 -1.45 -5.49 -0.89
N CYS A 46 -0.71 -6.59 -0.69
CA CYS A 46 0.75 -6.55 -0.62
C CYS A 46 1.37 -6.03 -1.93
N GLU A 47 0.90 -6.53 -3.08
CA GLU A 47 1.35 -6.06 -4.40
C GLU A 47 1.02 -4.59 -4.61
N PHE A 48 -0.17 -4.15 -4.22
CA PHE A 48 -0.55 -2.74 -4.24
C PHE A 48 0.44 -1.89 -3.42
N CYS A 49 0.71 -2.30 -2.18
CA CYS A 49 1.65 -1.60 -1.31
C CYS A 49 3.04 -1.52 -1.93
N GLN A 50 3.51 -2.60 -2.57
CA GLN A 50 4.81 -2.63 -3.24
C GLN A 50 4.84 -1.70 -4.47
N ARG A 51 3.78 -1.70 -5.29
CA ARG A 51 3.65 -0.83 -6.47
C ARG A 51 3.65 0.65 -6.08
N HIS A 52 3.07 0.98 -4.93
CA HIS A 52 3.00 2.33 -4.39
C HIS A 52 3.87 2.48 -3.12
N ARG A 53 5.07 1.88 -3.10
CA ARG A 53 5.90 1.75 -1.89
C ARG A 53 6.11 3.07 -1.17
N VAL A 54 6.53 4.13 -1.89
CA VAL A 54 6.85 5.43 -1.29
C VAL A 54 5.62 6.05 -0.61
N GLN A 55 4.48 6.09 -1.31
CA GLN A 55 3.25 6.66 -0.79
C GLN A 55 2.68 5.82 0.36
N THR A 56 2.84 4.50 0.27
CA THR A 56 2.44 3.56 1.31
C THR A 56 3.23 3.79 2.59
N LEU A 57 4.56 3.76 2.53
CA LEU A 57 5.42 3.97 3.71
C LEU A 57 5.17 5.33 4.36
N ALA A 58 5.00 6.38 3.55
CA ALA A 58 4.70 7.73 4.05
C ALA A 58 3.34 7.85 4.74
N ALA A 59 2.38 6.99 4.42
CA ALA A 59 1.04 7.00 5.01
C ALA A 59 0.94 6.15 6.30
N LEU A 60 1.91 5.28 6.56
CA LEU A 60 1.88 4.35 7.68
C LEU A 60 2.37 5.02 8.98
N PRO A 61 1.79 4.68 10.14
CA PRO A 61 2.39 4.98 11.44
C PRO A 61 3.80 4.37 11.53
N TRP A 62 4.71 5.03 12.24
CA TRP A 62 6.13 4.68 12.28
C TRP A 62 6.38 3.18 12.48
N ALA A 63 5.76 2.54 13.48
CA ALA A 63 6.00 1.12 13.75
C ALA A 63 5.61 0.21 12.57
N ALA A 64 4.51 0.52 11.86
CA ALA A 64 4.13 -0.22 10.67
C ALA A 64 5.05 0.10 9.49
N ALA A 65 5.44 1.36 9.31
CA ALA A 65 6.38 1.77 8.25
C ALA A 65 7.74 1.06 8.41
N GLU A 66 8.28 1.03 9.62
CA GLU A 66 9.56 0.41 9.96
C GLU A 66 9.60 -1.08 9.63
N ILE A 67 8.55 -1.81 10.05
CA ILE A 67 8.40 -3.24 9.75
C ILE A 67 8.15 -3.46 8.27
N ALA A 68 7.31 -2.65 7.62
CA ALA A 68 7.04 -2.78 6.19
C ALA A 68 8.29 -2.54 5.33
N GLU A 69 9.09 -1.54 5.69
CA GLU A 69 10.30 -1.19 4.96
C GLU A 69 11.35 -2.28 5.05
N SER A 70 11.53 -2.86 6.25
CA SER A 70 12.64 -3.76 6.53
C SER A 70 12.28 -5.25 6.46
N CYS A 71 11.09 -5.61 6.92
CA CYS A 71 10.57 -6.99 6.95
C CYS A 71 9.57 -7.27 5.81
N GLY A 72 9.15 -6.24 5.08
CA GLY A 72 8.19 -6.35 3.98
C GLY A 72 6.73 -6.12 4.39
N PHE A 73 5.90 -5.78 3.41
CA PHE A 73 4.48 -5.46 3.64
C PHE A 73 3.66 -6.64 4.17
N ALA A 74 3.96 -7.87 3.74
CA ALA A 74 3.25 -9.05 4.24
C ALA A 74 3.51 -9.26 5.74
N ALA A 75 4.76 -9.16 6.17
CA ALA A 75 5.15 -9.26 7.58
C ALA A 75 4.48 -8.16 8.41
N MET A 76 4.49 -6.92 7.91
CA MET A 76 3.77 -5.80 8.53
C MET A 76 2.28 -6.11 8.67
N LEU A 77 1.58 -6.47 7.59
CA LEU A 77 0.13 -6.72 7.61
C LEU A 77 -0.24 -7.86 8.57
N ARG A 78 0.53 -8.95 8.61
CA ARG A 78 0.35 -10.03 9.59
C ARG A 78 0.57 -9.55 11.02
N LEU A 79 1.60 -8.74 11.27
CA LEU A 79 1.85 -8.13 12.58
C LEU A 79 0.66 -7.29 13.03
N VAL A 80 0.14 -6.39 12.18
CA VAL A 80 -1.00 -5.54 12.54
C VAL A 80 -2.27 -6.35 12.74
N HIS A 81 -2.48 -7.42 11.96
CA HIS A 81 -3.62 -8.31 12.14
C HIS A 81 -3.56 -9.03 13.49
N ARG A 82 -2.36 -9.49 13.91
CA ARG A 82 -2.16 -10.23 15.16
C ARG A 82 -2.18 -9.35 16.41
N HIS A 83 -1.57 -8.17 16.34
CA HIS A 83 -1.30 -7.33 17.51
C HIS A 83 -1.90 -5.93 17.44
N GLY A 84 -2.64 -5.59 16.39
CA GLY A 84 -3.09 -4.23 16.15
C GLY A 84 -3.95 -3.65 17.27
N GLY A 85 -3.72 -2.37 17.58
CA GLY A 85 -4.42 -1.65 18.64
C GLY A 85 -3.94 -1.99 20.04
N ARG A 86 -2.78 -2.66 20.18
CA ARG A 86 -2.24 -3.09 21.47
C ARG A 86 -0.82 -2.57 21.68
N ARG A 87 -0.45 -2.41 22.96
CA ARG A 87 0.93 -2.27 23.39
C ARG A 87 1.58 -3.64 23.48
N VAL A 88 2.76 -3.79 22.88
CA VAL A 88 3.50 -5.04 22.87
C VAL A 88 4.87 -4.81 23.52
N TYR A 89 5.18 -5.59 24.55
CA TYR A 89 6.51 -5.62 25.15
C TYR A 89 7.53 -6.20 24.17
N LEU A 90 8.70 -5.55 24.09
CA LEU A 90 9.83 -5.93 23.26
C LEU A 90 10.93 -6.56 24.12
N PRO A 91 11.11 -7.89 24.03
CA PRO A 91 12.26 -8.56 24.63
C PRO A 91 13.59 -7.96 24.15
N ARG A 92 14.56 -7.88 25.07
CA ARG A 92 15.92 -7.41 24.76
C ARG A 92 16.68 -8.37 23.84
N GLY A 93 16.35 -9.66 23.85
CA GLY A 93 16.93 -10.66 22.95
C GLY A 93 16.21 -10.68 21.60
N ARG A 94 16.96 -10.67 20.50
CA ARG A 94 16.41 -10.61 19.12
C ARG A 94 15.46 -11.77 18.82
N GLY A 95 15.86 -13.01 19.10
CA GLY A 95 15.04 -14.19 18.82
C GLY A 95 13.69 -14.15 19.56
N ALA A 96 13.73 -13.86 20.86
CA ALA A 96 12.51 -13.70 21.66
C ALA A 96 11.63 -12.55 21.15
N CYS A 97 12.25 -11.45 20.70
CA CYS A 97 11.53 -10.34 20.08
C CYS A 97 10.87 -10.74 18.76
N ALA A 98 11.59 -11.45 17.90
CA ALA A 98 11.11 -11.95 16.62
C ALA A 98 9.90 -12.86 16.82
N SER A 99 10.00 -13.86 17.69
CA SER A 99 8.89 -14.78 17.98
C SER A 99 7.70 -14.07 18.61
N ARG A 100 7.95 -13.08 19.48
CA ARG A 100 6.89 -12.27 20.11
C ARG A 100 6.10 -11.46 19.08
N LEU A 101 6.77 -10.95 18.05
CA LEU A 101 6.17 -10.18 16.98
C LEU A 101 5.67 -11.06 15.81
N GLY A 102 6.07 -12.33 15.75
CA GLY A 102 5.80 -13.21 14.61
C GLY A 102 6.63 -12.86 13.37
N LEU A 103 7.89 -12.47 13.59
CA LEU A 103 8.84 -12.00 12.57
C LEU A 103 10.12 -12.86 12.58
N ASP A 104 9.99 -14.16 12.90
CA ASP A 104 11.13 -15.07 13.09
C ASP A 104 12.05 -15.16 11.86
N ALA A 105 11.49 -15.01 10.65
CA ALA A 105 12.25 -15.08 9.40
C ALA A 105 12.79 -13.71 8.95
N GLU A 106 12.16 -12.62 9.38
CA GLU A 106 12.36 -11.30 8.80
C GLU A 106 13.09 -10.31 9.75
N LEU A 107 13.05 -10.53 11.07
CA LEU A 107 13.60 -9.56 12.02
C LEU A 107 15.13 -9.60 12.10
N ASP A 108 15.77 -8.64 11.43
CA ASP A 108 17.21 -8.44 11.52
C ASP A 108 17.64 -7.67 12.79
N ALA A 109 18.96 -7.55 13.00
CA ALA A 109 19.54 -6.86 14.15
C ALA A 109 19.37 -5.33 14.11
N ALA A 110 19.25 -4.75 12.92
CA ALA A 110 19.12 -3.31 12.74
C ALA A 110 17.69 -2.85 13.07
N VAL A 111 16.68 -3.55 12.56
CA VAL A 111 15.25 -3.34 12.88
C VAL A 111 15.03 -3.55 14.37
N HIS A 112 15.52 -4.66 14.92
CA HIS A 112 15.36 -4.94 16.35
C HIS A 112 15.88 -3.80 17.23
N ARG A 113 17.03 -3.21 16.88
CA ARG A 113 17.58 -2.05 17.57
C ARG A 113 16.68 -0.84 17.45
N ARG A 114 16.24 -0.48 16.24
CA ARG A 114 15.34 0.67 16.02
C ARG A 114 14.01 0.53 16.77
N LEU A 115 13.49 -0.70 16.88
CA LEU A 115 12.31 -0.99 17.69
C LEU A 115 12.56 -0.75 19.18
N LEU A 116 13.71 -1.19 19.71
CA LEU A 116 14.09 -0.93 21.11
C LEU A 116 14.33 0.56 21.38
N ASP A 117 14.94 1.28 20.44
CA ASP A 117 15.24 2.71 20.57
C ASP A 117 13.97 3.58 20.64
N ARG A 118 12.87 3.11 20.05
CA ARG A 118 11.56 3.76 20.08
C ARG A 118 10.59 3.14 21.07
N ALA A 119 11.02 2.14 21.84
CA ALA A 119 10.19 1.58 22.90
C ALA A 119 9.97 2.62 24.01
N SER A 120 8.82 2.54 24.66
CA SER A 120 8.55 3.31 25.88
C SER A 120 9.50 2.91 27.01
N ALA A 121 9.51 3.69 28.10
CA ALA A 121 10.27 3.34 29.31
C ALA A 121 9.93 1.94 29.86
N ALA A 122 8.71 1.46 29.62
CA ALA A 122 8.28 0.11 29.99
C ALA A 122 8.72 -0.98 28.99
N GLY A 123 9.52 -0.64 27.98
CA GLY A 123 9.97 -1.54 26.93
C GLY A 123 8.86 -2.00 26.00
N THR A 124 7.83 -1.17 25.78
CA THR A 124 6.70 -1.50 24.90
C THR A 124 6.62 -0.57 23.69
N ILE A 125 6.12 -1.09 22.57
CA ILE A 125 5.70 -0.28 21.40
C ILE A 125 4.20 -0.39 21.19
N GLU A 126 3.62 0.65 20.60
CA GLU A 126 2.22 0.62 20.15
C GLU A 126 2.15 0.09 18.72
N ILE A 127 1.43 -1.02 18.54
CA ILE A 127 1.10 -1.54 17.20
C ILE A 127 -0.19 -0.85 16.75
N PRO A 128 -0.20 -0.14 15.61
CA PRO A 128 -1.40 0.54 15.14
C PRO A 128 -2.53 -0.47 14.88
N SER A 129 -3.78 -0.04 14.88
CA SER A 129 -4.90 -0.97 14.60
C SER A 129 -4.88 -1.42 13.14
N ALA A 130 -5.27 -2.67 12.89
CA ALA A 130 -5.35 -3.21 11.54
C ALA A 130 -6.30 -2.40 10.66
N TRP A 131 -7.44 -1.96 11.21
CA TRP A 131 -8.38 -1.09 10.52
C TRP A 131 -7.79 0.28 10.20
N GLY A 132 -7.06 0.90 11.14
CA GLY A 132 -6.41 2.18 10.91
C GLY A 132 -5.37 2.13 9.79
N VAL A 133 -4.55 1.07 9.78
CA VAL A 133 -3.61 0.79 8.69
C VAL A 133 -4.36 0.58 7.38
N PHE A 134 -5.40 -0.25 7.36
CA PHE A 134 -6.20 -0.50 6.15
C PHE A 134 -6.82 0.79 5.57
N VAL A 135 -7.38 1.65 6.42
CA VAL A 135 -7.93 2.94 5.98
C VAL A 135 -6.84 3.85 5.40
N ALA A 136 -5.64 3.87 5.99
CA ALA A 136 -4.51 4.62 5.43
C ALA A 136 -4.12 4.11 4.04
N LEU A 137 -4.01 2.78 3.86
CA LEU A 137 -3.73 2.15 2.57
C LEU A 137 -4.82 2.43 1.53
N ARG A 138 -6.09 2.38 1.93
CA ARG A 138 -7.23 2.71 1.06
C ARG A 138 -7.18 4.16 0.60
N ARG A 139 -6.74 5.10 1.45
CA ARG A 139 -6.52 6.50 1.03
C ARG A 139 -5.39 6.61 0.01
N VAL A 140 -4.31 5.85 0.16
CA VAL A 140 -3.24 5.79 -0.86
C VAL A 140 -3.80 5.32 -2.20
N ALA A 141 -4.67 4.30 -2.20
CA ALA A 141 -5.31 3.80 -3.42
C ALA A 141 -6.24 4.83 -4.07
N ILE A 142 -7.08 5.50 -3.28
CA ILE A 142 -7.94 6.59 -3.77
C ILE A 142 -7.10 7.69 -4.42
N ARG A 143 -6.04 8.15 -3.74
CA ARG A 143 -5.14 9.19 -4.27
C ARG A 143 -4.41 8.74 -5.54
N ALA A 144 -4.03 7.47 -5.63
CA ALA A 144 -3.43 6.91 -6.84
C ALA A 144 -4.42 6.92 -8.02
N ALA A 145 -5.68 6.53 -7.79
CA ALA A 145 -6.73 6.58 -8.81
C ALA A 145 -7.04 8.01 -9.28
N VAL A 146 -7.09 8.97 -8.35
CA VAL A 146 -7.24 10.41 -8.67
C VAL A 146 -6.09 10.90 -9.54
N ARG A 147 -4.83 10.57 -9.18
CA ARG A 147 -3.65 10.97 -9.96
C ARG A 147 -3.60 10.32 -11.35
N ALA A 148 -4.19 9.15 -11.51
CA ALA A 148 -4.35 8.49 -12.80
C ALA A 148 -5.42 9.14 -13.70
N GLY A 149 -6.09 10.20 -13.23
CA GLY A 149 -7.10 10.93 -14.00
C GLY A 149 -8.47 10.26 -14.03
N GLY A 150 -8.75 9.32 -13.12
CA GLY A 150 -10.05 8.66 -13.04
C GLY A 150 -11.18 9.63 -12.70
N ASP A 151 -12.37 9.37 -13.21
CA ASP A 151 -13.56 10.17 -12.89
C ASP A 151 -13.87 10.10 -11.39
N GLN A 152 -14.19 11.26 -10.80
CA GLN A 152 -14.38 11.35 -9.35
C GLN A 152 -15.61 10.56 -8.89
N ARG A 153 -16.68 10.54 -9.66
CA ARG A 153 -17.90 9.82 -9.30
C ARG A 153 -17.67 8.32 -9.39
N GLU A 154 -16.94 7.86 -10.40
CA GLU A 154 -16.54 6.46 -10.54
C GLU A 154 -15.63 6.00 -9.39
N ILE A 155 -14.61 6.79 -9.03
CA ILE A 155 -13.73 6.49 -7.88
C ILE A 155 -14.54 6.46 -6.59
N ALA A 156 -15.45 7.41 -6.38
CA ALA A 156 -16.29 7.46 -5.19
C ALA A 156 -17.17 6.20 -5.07
N HIS A 157 -17.81 5.80 -6.16
CA HIS A 157 -18.61 4.58 -6.22
C HIS A 157 -17.77 3.33 -5.97
N ALA A 158 -16.66 3.19 -6.69
CA ALA A 158 -15.75 2.06 -6.61
C ALA A 158 -15.23 1.80 -5.20
N PHE A 159 -14.79 2.85 -4.52
CA PHE A 159 -14.30 2.73 -3.16
C PHE A 159 -15.42 2.76 -2.13
N GLY A 160 -16.67 3.10 -2.45
CA GLY A 160 -17.74 3.27 -1.46
C GLY A 160 -17.48 4.46 -0.52
N VAL A 161 -17.08 5.59 -1.09
CA VAL A 161 -16.90 6.87 -0.37
C VAL A 161 -17.82 7.94 -0.95
N THR A 162 -18.09 8.99 -0.18
CA THR A 162 -18.87 10.13 -0.69
C THR A 162 -18.02 11.02 -1.58
N GLU A 163 -18.64 11.72 -2.54
CA GLU A 163 -17.95 12.72 -3.36
C GLU A 163 -17.31 13.83 -2.50
N ARG A 164 -17.95 14.18 -1.37
CA ARG A 164 -17.38 15.13 -0.41
C ARG A 164 -16.08 14.62 0.20
N HIS A 165 -16.00 13.33 0.54
CA HIS A 165 -14.76 12.72 1.01
C HIS A 165 -13.68 12.77 -0.08
N LEU A 166 -14.05 12.39 -1.31
CA LEU A 166 -13.10 12.39 -2.42
C LEU A 166 -12.56 13.79 -2.73
N ARG A 167 -13.42 14.82 -2.72
CA ARG A 167 -13.00 16.22 -2.92
C ARG A 167 -11.93 16.66 -1.93
N ARG A 168 -12.06 16.28 -0.65
CA ARG A 168 -11.04 16.57 0.37
C ARG A 168 -9.69 15.91 0.05
N GLU A 169 -9.71 14.68 -0.45
CA GLU A 169 -8.48 13.99 -0.86
C GLU A 169 -7.85 14.67 -2.09
N VAL A 170 -8.66 15.14 -3.05
CA VAL A 170 -8.18 15.91 -4.22
C VAL A 170 -7.56 17.24 -3.78
N ASP A 171 -8.20 17.96 -2.88
CA ASP A 171 -7.71 19.25 -2.37
C ASP A 171 -6.39 19.06 -1.61
N ALA A 172 -6.29 18.01 -0.78
CA ALA A 172 -5.07 17.67 -0.05
C ALA A 172 -3.89 17.24 -0.95
N LEU A 173 -4.14 16.88 -2.21
CA LEU A 173 -3.09 16.59 -3.19
C LEU A 173 -2.55 17.83 -3.89
N ARG A 174 -3.28 18.95 -3.81
CA ARG A 174 -2.93 20.23 -4.45
C ARG A 174 -2.22 21.20 -3.51
N ALA A 175 -2.36 20.98 -2.20
CA ALA A 175 -1.67 21.71 -1.13
C ALA A 175 -0.25 21.18 -0.92
#